data_AF-A0A7V3L201-F1
#
_entry.id   AF-A0A7V3L201-F1
#
_cell.length_a   1.000
_cell.length_b   1.000
_cell.length_c   1.000
_cell.angle_alpha   90.00
_cell.angle_beta   90.00
_cell.angle_gamma   90.00
#
_symmetry.space_group_name_H-M   'P 1'
#
loop_
_entity.id
_entity.type
_entity.pdbx_description
1 polymer ?
#
loop_
_entity_poly.entity_id
_entity_poly.type
_entity_poly.pdbx_seq_one_letter_code
_entity_poly.pdbx_strand_id
1 'polypeptide(L)'
;MPTVNGIIKYLERIAPAWMAEQNDSIGLQVGEPQSEVTCIAVAVNPSEAVIDRSITEGAQLLVTHHPLIRNPLKSLDTSDPTVIRAIKLIRANIALFVLHTNFDVARGGVNDVLAERLGLRNVRALVGGRADTYYKVVVFVPDEALANVREAMARAGAGIIGNYSSCSFRTKGIGSFVAESGAQPYVGSLGCLEEVEEWRLEMICTHSVLADVLTAMRDAHPYEEVAYDIYQLANNAPRLGLGRVGMLDQETTLAEYADFVRQELSVEYPRVFGDAKRPVKTVAICGGGGARLYPDAVSAGADVFVTADWKYHDIQNALALGMAVIDAGHFETEKPGIVALAERLAREFTPDDVVVKYVE
;
A
#
# COMPACT_ATOMS: atom_id res chain seq x y z
N MET A 1 10.95 13.50 18.15
CA MET A 1 10.50 13.71 16.77
C MET A 1 10.67 12.41 16.00
N PRO A 2 9.77 12.06 15.07
CA PRO A 2 9.93 10.84 14.28
C PRO A 2 11.19 10.93 13.40
N THR A 3 11.82 9.78 13.16
CA THR A 3 12.95 9.66 12.23
C THR A 3 12.48 9.22 10.86
N VAL A 4 13.32 9.38 9.84
CA VAL A 4 13.08 8.84 8.48
C VAL A 4 12.70 7.36 8.56
N ASN A 5 13.42 6.55 9.34
CA ASN A 5 13.11 5.13 9.52
C ASN A 5 11.74 4.89 10.19
N GLY A 6 11.33 5.76 11.12
CA GLY A 6 9.99 5.70 11.73
C GLY A 6 8.88 5.91 10.70
N ILE A 7 9.05 6.89 9.80
CA ILE A 7 8.12 7.15 8.70
C ILE A 7 8.14 5.99 7.68
N ILE A 8 9.32 5.46 7.35
CA ILE A 8 9.48 4.32 6.42
C ILE A 8 8.72 3.10 6.94
N LYS A 9 8.84 2.74 8.21
CA LYS A 9 8.08 1.62 8.80
C LYS A 9 6.57 1.81 8.66
N TYR A 10 6.07 3.05 8.77
CA TYR A 10 4.66 3.34 8.51
C TYR A 10 4.30 3.10 7.03
N LEU A 11 5.10 3.61 6.10
CA LEU A 11 4.90 3.44 4.65
C LEU A 11 4.99 1.96 4.22
N GLU A 12 5.90 1.18 4.80
CA GLU A 12 6.05 -0.25 4.53
C GLU A 12 4.86 -1.08 5.03
N ARG A 13 4.13 -0.63 6.07
CA ARG A 13 2.85 -1.26 6.44
C ARG A 13 1.73 -0.97 5.43
N ILE A 14 1.80 0.15 4.72
CA ILE A 14 0.84 0.52 3.68
C ILE A 14 1.10 -0.27 2.40
N ALA A 15 2.35 -0.24 1.95
CA ALA A 15 2.81 -0.79 0.69
C ALA A 15 4.15 -1.51 0.91
N PRO A 16 4.13 -2.73 1.47
CA PRO A 16 5.34 -3.47 1.75
C PRO A 16 6.09 -3.86 0.48
N ALA A 17 7.42 -3.99 0.59
CA ALA A 17 8.30 -4.19 -0.56
C ALA A 17 7.98 -5.45 -1.38
N TRP A 18 7.44 -6.51 -0.76
CA TRP A 18 7.08 -7.74 -1.46
C TRP A 18 5.91 -7.57 -2.45
N MET A 19 5.15 -6.47 -2.36
CA MET A 19 4.10 -6.14 -3.33
C MET A 19 4.65 -5.56 -4.64
N ALA A 20 5.90 -5.09 -4.65
CA ALA A 20 6.50 -4.53 -5.86
C ALA A 20 6.76 -5.60 -6.92
N GLU A 21 6.76 -5.19 -8.18
CA GLU A 21 7.19 -6.04 -9.29
C GLU A 21 8.65 -6.44 -9.13
N GLN A 22 9.00 -7.57 -9.75
CA GLN A 22 10.37 -8.09 -9.68
C GLN A 22 11.35 -7.10 -10.32
N ASN A 23 12.43 -6.81 -9.60
CA ASN A 23 13.48 -5.85 -9.99
C ASN A 23 13.02 -4.38 -10.03
N ASP A 24 11.92 -4.04 -9.36
CA ASP A 24 11.53 -2.65 -9.20
C ASP A 24 12.49 -1.89 -8.25
N SER A 25 12.63 -0.59 -8.45
CA SER A 25 13.50 0.29 -7.65
C SER A 25 12.66 1.06 -6.64
N ILE A 26 12.49 0.50 -5.45
CA ILE A 26 11.71 1.09 -4.35
C ILE A 26 12.58 1.31 -3.11
N GLY A 27 11.99 1.92 -2.08
CA GLY A 27 12.62 2.10 -0.77
C GLY A 27 13.46 3.37 -0.67
N LEU A 28 14.32 3.43 0.36
CA LEU A 28 15.20 4.57 0.60
C LEU A 28 16.32 4.59 -0.45
N GLN A 29 16.34 5.61 -1.32
CA GLN A 29 17.34 5.74 -2.38
C GLN A 29 18.48 6.71 -2.01
N VAL A 30 18.17 7.75 -1.22
CA VAL A 30 19.10 8.81 -0.83
C VAL A 30 18.79 9.20 0.62
N GLY A 31 19.82 9.51 1.41
CA GLY A 31 19.66 10.07 2.76
C GLY A 31 19.94 9.09 3.90
N GLU A 32 19.74 9.56 5.13
CA GLU A 32 20.10 8.86 6.37
C GLU A 32 18.84 8.42 7.12
N PRO A 33 18.64 7.11 7.39
CA PRO A 33 17.47 6.61 8.12
C PRO A 33 17.24 7.22 9.50
N GLN A 34 18.28 7.70 10.18
CA GLN A 34 18.18 8.26 11.53
C GLN A 34 17.92 9.76 11.57
N SER A 35 17.85 10.45 10.42
CA SER A 35 17.52 11.87 10.39
C SER A 35 16.13 12.14 10.96
N GLU A 36 16.02 13.18 11.78
CA GLU A 36 14.74 13.66 12.29
C GLU A 36 13.92 14.27 11.17
N VAL A 37 12.60 14.06 11.22
CA VAL A 37 11.65 14.57 10.22
C VAL A 37 10.61 15.43 10.91
N THR A 38 10.53 16.69 10.49
CA THR A 38 9.47 17.63 10.87
C THR A 38 8.64 18.06 9.67
N CYS A 39 9.13 17.83 8.45
CA CYS A 39 8.40 18.09 7.21
C CYS A 39 8.64 16.99 6.18
N ILE A 40 7.54 16.45 5.64
CA ILE A 40 7.52 15.47 4.54
C ILE A 40 6.97 16.16 3.29
N ALA A 41 7.74 16.10 2.20
CA ALA A 41 7.26 16.40 0.86
C ALA A 41 6.80 15.11 0.17
N VAL A 42 5.67 15.16 -0.55
CA VAL A 42 5.14 14.02 -1.31
C VAL A 42 4.92 14.45 -2.76
N ALA A 43 5.39 13.66 -3.72
CA ALA A 43 5.29 13.97 -5.14
C ALA A 43 5.17 12.73 -6.01
N VAL A 44 4.71 12.86 -7.26
CA VAL A 44 4.77 11.73 -8.21
C VAL A 44 6.23 11.46 -8.62
N ASN A 45 6.94 12.52 -9.01
CA ASN A 45 8.27 12.45 -9.60
C ASN A 45 9.32 13.26 -8.81
N PRO A 46 10.54 12.76 -8.61
CA PRO A 46 11.66 13.53 -8.06
C PRO A 46 12.31 14.43 -9.13
N SER A 47 11.51 15.34 -9.71
CA SER A 47 11.99 16.32 -10.68
C SER A 47 12.86 17.38 -10.01
N GLU A 48 13.63 18.15 -10.79
CA GLU A 48 14.43 19.24 -10.22
C GLU A 48 13.55 20.29 -9.52
N ALA A 49 12.41 20.65 -10.11
CA ALA A 49 11.46 21.58 -9.53
C ALA A 49 10.86 21.07 -8.22
N VAL A 50 10.53 19.77 -8.14
CA VAL A 50 10.04 19.13 -6.91
C VAL A 50 11.11 19.14 -5.82
N ILE A 51 12.37 18.87 -6.17
CA ILE A 51 13.48 18.93 -5.22
C ILE A 51 13.68 20.37 -4.71
N ASP A 52 13.68 21.36 -5.60
CA ASP A 52 13.79 22.78 -5.21
C ASP A 52 12.62 23.23 -4.34
N ARG A 53 11.41 22.77 -4.65
CA ARG A 53 10.25 23.04 -3.81
C ARG A 53 10.40 22.39 -2.44
N SER A 54 10.85 21.14 -2.38
CA SER A 54 11.08 20.42 -1.11
C SER A 54 12.11 21.13 -0.22
N ILE A 55 13.17 21.67 -0.82
CA ILE A 55 14.16 22.51 -0.12
C ILE A 55 13.50 23.78 0.43
N THR A 56 12.73 24.48 -0.40
CA THR A 56 12.04 25.73 -0.04
C THR A 56 11.05 25.52 1.10
N GLU A 57 10.37 24.37 1.11
CA GLU A 57 9.40 23.97 2.13
C GLU A 57 10.03 23.41 3.40
N GLY A 58 11.36 23.29 3.43
CA GLY A 58 12.12 22.77 4.56
C GLY A 58 11.84 21.30 4.86
N ALA A 59 11.59 20.47 3.85
CA ALA A 59 11.38 19.03 4.01
C ALA A 59 12.69 18.33 4.42
N GLN A 60 12.60 17.26 5.23
CA GLN A 60 13.71 16.33 5.51
C GLN A 60 13.50 14.99 4.82
N LEU A 61 12.28 14.70 4.38
CA LEU A 61 11.93 13.49 3.66
C LEU A 61 11.08 13.86 2.44
N LEU A 62 11.52 13.43 1.26
CA LEU A 62 10.75 13.44 0.02
C LEU A 62 10.29 12.00 -0.25
N VAL A 63 8.98 11.79 -0.31
CA VAL A 63 8.36 10.52 -0.71
C VAL A 63 7.87 10.65 -2.14
N THR A 64 8.35 9.78 -3.04
CA THR A 64 7.91 9.78 -4.44
C THR A 64 7.32 8.47 -4.90
N HIS A 65 6.51 8.54 -5.96
CA HIS A 65 6.02 7.35 -6.63
C HIS A 65 7.08 6.76 -7.55
N HIS A 66 7.65 7.58 -8.43
CA HIS A 66 8.68 7.15 -9.36
C HIS A 66 10.08 7.23 -8.73
N PRO A 67 10.98 6.27 -9.03
CA PRO A 67 12.34 6.30 -8.54
C PRO A 67 13.17 7.39 -9.21
N LEU A 68 14.06 8.02 -8.43
CA LEU A 68 15.15 8.82 -8.99
C LEU A 68 16.20 7.88 -9.60
N ILE A 69 16.64 6.90 -8.81
CA ILE A 69 17.66 5.92 -9.21
C ILE A 69 16.95 4.65 -9.67
N ARG A 70 16.60 4.58 -10.96
CA ARG A 70 15.95 3.38 -11.54
C ARG A 70 16.92 2.25 -11.87
N ASN A 71 18.18 2.59 -12.18
CA ASN A 71 19.23 1.63 -12.48
C ASN A 71 20.43 1.88 -11.57
N PRO A 72 21.18 0.84 -11.17
CA PRO A 72 22.39 1.02 -10.37
C PRO A 72 23.36 2.01 -11.02
N LEU A 73 23.74 3.04 -10.28
CA LEU A 73 24.71 4.05 -10.72
C LEU A 73 26.12 3.43 -10.71
N LYS A 74 26.87 3.63 -11.80
CA LYS A 74 28.26 3.17 -11.91
C LYS A 74 29.28 4.19 -11.41
N SER A 75 28.91 5.46 -11.36
CA SER A 75 29.74 6.58 -10.91
C SER A 75 28.85 7.73 -10.41
N LEU A 76 29.44 8.67 -9.67
CA LEU A 76 28.80 9.92 -9.24
C LEU A 76 29.35 11.09 -10.08
N ASP A 77 29.14 11.02 -11.39
CA ASP A 77 29.47 12.11 -12.32
C ASP A 77 28.33 13.13 -12.38
N THR A 78 28.61 14.40 -12.06
CA THR A 78 27.63 15.49 -12.09
C THR A 78 27.14 15.86 -13.49
N SER A 79 27.70 15.27 -14.54
CA SER A 79 27.13 15.35 -15.91
C SER A 79 25.84 14.54 -16.06
N ASP A 80 25.59 13.55 -15.18
CA ASP A 80 24.35 12.77 -15.14
C ASP A 80 23.24 13.52 -14.37
N PRO A 81 22.08 13.80 -14.99
CA PRO A 81 20.94 14.45 -14.34
C PRO A 81 20.41 13.73 -13.08
N THR A 82 20.54 12.41 -13.02
CA THR A 82 20.16 11.62 -11.84
C THR A 82 21.11 11.88 -10.68
N VAL A 83 22.41 11.89 -10.98
CA VAL A 83 23.47 12.10 -9.98
C VAL A 83 23.41 13.53 -9.44
N ILE A 84 23.25 14.55 -10.29
CA ILE A 84 23.19 15.94 -9.82
C ILE A 84 21.98 16.16 -8.89
N ARG A 85 20.84 15.54 -9.16
CA ARG A 85 19.65 15.58 -8.29
C ARG A 85 19.88 14.83 -6.98
N ALA A 86 20.50 13.65 -7.01
CA ALA A 86 20.86 12.91 -5.81
C ALA A 86 21.83 13.71 -4.92
N ILE A 87 22.86 14.33 -5.50
CA ILE A 87 23.79 15.21 -4.80
C ILE A 87 23.07 16.43 -4.21
N LYS A 88 22.10 17.00 -4.91
CA LYS A 88 21.28 18.12 -4.44
C LYS A 88 20.48 17.75 -3.20
N LEU A 89 19.81 16.58 -3.20
CA LEU A 89 19.11 16.02 -2.04
C LEU A 89 20.06 15.79 -0.86
N ILE A 90 21.22 15.18 -1.09
CA ILE A 90 22.24 14.94 -0.05
C ILE A 90 22.69 16.27 0.59
N ARG A 91 23.01 17.28 -0.22
CA ARG A 91 23.46 18.60 0.28
C ARG A 91 22.38 19.33 1.06
N ALA A 92 21.12 19.09 0.74
CA ALA A 92 19.98 19.65 1.45
C ALA A 92 19.55 18.84 2.69
N ASN A 93 20.22 17.71 2.99
CA ASN A 93 19.83 16.74 4.02
C ASN A 93 18.39 16.24 3.85
N ILE A 94 17.96 16.02 2.60
CA ILE A 94 16.64 15.48 2.27
C ILE A 94 16.79 14.01 1.88
N ALA A 95 16.17 13.12 2.65
CA ALA A 95 16.04 11.72 2.30
C ALA A 95 15.01 11.53 1.17
N LEU A 96 15.23 10.56 0.30
CA LEU A 96 14.30 10.17 -0.78
C LEU A 96 13.84 8.73 -0.55
N PHE A 97 12.54 8.54 -0.35
CA PHE A 97 11.92 7.23 -0.25
C PHE A 97 10.92 7.01 -1.39
N VAL A 98 10.97 5.83 -2.01
CA VAL A 98 10.18 5.51 -3.21
C VAL A 98 9.14 4.43 -2.93
N LEU A 99 7.89 4.75 -3.25
CA LEU A 99 6.74 3.85 -3.27
C LEU A 99 6.22 3.73 -4.70
N HIS A 100 6.72 2.73 -5.45
CA HIS A 100 6.40 2.56 -6.87
C HIS A 100 5.33 1.47 -7.06
N THR A 101 5.67 0.34 -7.69
CA THR A 101 4.68 -0.70 -8.01
C THR A 101 4.07 -1.38 -6.78
N ASN A 102 4.75 -1.35 -5.63
CA ASN A 102 4.14 -1.77 -4.35
C ASN A 102 2.93 -0.91 -3.99
N PHE A 103 2.97 0.39 -4.27
CA PHE A 103 1.84 1.29 -4.02
C PHE A 103 0.77 1.23 -5.11
N ASP A 104 1.11 0.80 -6.33
CA ASP A 104 0.11 0.44 -7.34
C ASP A 104 -0.73 -0.77 -6.95
N VAL A 105 -0.10 -1.73 -6.25
CA VAL A 105 -0.72 -2.97 -5.78
C VAL A 105 -1.49 -2.77 -4.47
N ALA A 106 -0.98 -1.93 -3.58
CA ALA A 106 -1.48 -1.75 -2.22
C ALA A 106 -2.97 -1.35 -2.14
N ARG A 107 -3.58 -1.69 -1.00
CA ARG A 107 -4.93 -1.23 -0.65
C ARG A 107 -4.92 0.27 -0.32
N GLY A 108 -5.86 1.00 -0.91
CA GLY A 108 -5.87 2.47 -0.89
C GLY A 108 -4.69 3.08 -1.65
N GLY A 109 -4.04 2.30 -2.51
CA GLY A 109 -2.96 2.74 -3.40
C GLY A 109 -3.47 3.42 -4.66
N VAL A 110 -2.57 3.62 -5.63
CA VAL A 110 -2.85 4.35 -6.88
C VAL A 110 -4.11 3.85 -7.56
N ASN A 111 -4.19 2.54 -7.78
CA ASN A 111 -5.30 1.95 -8.53
C ASN A 111 -6.62 1.88 -7.75
N ASP A 112 -6.60 1.84 -6.42
CA ASP A 112 -7.84 1.92 -5.62
C ASP A 112 -8.42 3.33 -5.68
N VAL A 113 -7.57 4.35 -5.52
CA VAL A 113 -7.98 5.75 -5.59
C VAL A 113 -8.44 6.12 -7.00
N LEU A 114 -7.74 5.66 -8.04
CA LEU A 114 -8.14 5.86 -9.42
C LEU A 114 -9.50 5.19 -9.71
N ALA A 115 -9.76 3.98 -9.19
CA ALA A 115 -11.04 3.30 -9.36
C ALA A 115 -12.19 4.08 -8.69
N GLU A 116 -11.95 4.61 -7.49
CA GLU A 116 -12.94 5.43 -6.78
C GLU A 116 -13.25 6.72 -7.54
N ARG A 117 -12.21 7.44 -7.99
CA ARG A 117 -12.32 8.66 -8.80
C ARG A 117 -13.13 8.41 -10.06
N LEU A 118 -12.85 7.31 -10.75
CA LEU A 118 -13.52 6.95 -11.98
C LEU A 118 -14.88 6.23 -11.77
N GLY A 119 -15.44 6.27 -10.57
CA GLY A 119 -16.81 5.85 -10.29
C GLY A 119 -17.03 4.33 -10.34
N LEU A 120 -15.99 3.53 -10.16
CA LEU A 120 -16.09 2.07 -10.26
C LEU A 120 -16.63 1.46 -8.97
N ARG A 121 -17.54 0.49 -9.11
CA ARG A 121 -18.06 -0.38 -8.05
C ARG A 121 -17.63 -1.82 -8.24
N ASN A 122 -17.81 -2.64 -7.18
CA ASN A 122 -17.44 -4.06 -7.17
C ASN A 122 -16.01 -4.30 -7.66
N VAL A 123 -15.12 -3.43 -7.21
CA VAL A 123 -13.74 -3.32 -7.69
C VAL A 123 -12.92 -4.52 -7.22
N ARG A 124 -12.18 -5.12 -8.14
CA ARG A 124 -11.18 -6.17 -7.87
C ARG A 124 -9.89 -5.88 -8.63
N ALA A 125 -8.78 -6.50 -8.19
CA ALA A 125 -7.51 -6.46 -8.93
C ALA A 125 -7.71 -6.94 -10.38
N LEU A 126 -7.09 -6.21 -11.32
CA LEU A 126 -7.13 -6.55 -12.74
C LEU A 126 -6.25 -7.78 -13.00
N VAL A 127 -4.97 -7.67 -12.65
CA VAL A 127 -4.03 -8.78 -12.69
C VAL A 127 -4.13 -9.54 -11.38
N GLY A 128 -4.39 -10.85 -11.45
CA GLY A 128 -4.36 -11.71 -10.28
C GLY A 128 -2.92 -11.87 -9.78
N GLY A 129 -2.49 -11.05 -8.83
CA GLY A 129 -1.22 -11.27 -8.13
C GLY A 129 -1.29 -12.48 -7.19
N ARG A 130 -0.21 -12.70 -6.42
CA ARG A 130 -0.22 -13.69 -5.34
C ARG A 130 -1.38 -13.34 -4.39
N ALA A 131 -2.32 -14.26 -4.22
CA ALA A 131 -3.28 -14.14 -3.15
C ALA A 131 -2.49 -14.03 -1.85
N ASP A 132 -2.75 -12.99 -1.07
CA ASP A 132 -2.32 -13.03 0.32
C ASP A 132 -2.98 -14.26 0.97
N THR A 133 -2.50 -14.70 2.12
CA THR A 133 -3.11 -15.83 2.83
C THR A 133 -3.56 -15.32 4.17
N TYR A 134 -4.82 -15.60 4.51
CA TYR A 134 -5.29 -15.27 5.84
C TYR A 134 -4.80 -16.28 6.86
N TYR A 135 -4.40 -15.76 8.00
CA TYR A 135 -4.10 -16.52 9.20
C TYR A 135 -5.02 -16.08 10.32
N LYS A 136 -5.45 -17.03 11.15
CA LYS A 136 -6.04 -16.74 12.45
C LYS A 136 -4.94 -16.90 13.49
N VAL A 137 -4.59 -15.82 14.18
CA VAL A 137 -3.70 -15.85 15.34
C VAL A 137 -4.59 -16.00 16.56
N VAL A 138 -4.35 -17.04 17.35
CA VAL A 138 -5.01 -17.31 18.62
C VAL A 138 -3.97 -17.23 19.71
N VAL A 139 -4.20 -16.45 20.76
CA VAL A 139 -3.29 -16.28 21.89
C VAL A 139 -4.07 -16.36 23.20
N PHE A 140 -3.45 -16.97 24.21
CA PHE A 140 -4.03 -17.14 25.54
C PHE A 140 -3.44 -16.09 26.47
N VAL A 141 -4.30 -15.25 27.05
CA VAL A 141 -3.89 -14.01 27.73
C VAL A 141 -4.58 -13.88 29.08
N PRO A 142 -3.87 -13.53 30.17
CA PRO A 142 -4.53 -13.23 31.45
C PRO A 142 -5.39 -11.96 31.35
N ASP A 143 -6.41 -11.86 32.22
CA ASP A 143 -7.43 -10.79 32.18
C ASP A 143 -6.81 -9.38 32.16
N GLU A 144 -5.77 -9.16 32.96
CA GLU A 144 -5.06 -7.89 33.11
C GLU A 144 -4.28 -7.43 31.86
N ALA A 145 -3.84 -8.37 31.00
CA ALA A 145 -3.06 -8.06 29.80
C ALA A 145 -3.90 -8.05 28.50
N LEU A 146 -5.15 -8.51 28.55
CA LEU A 146 -6.01 -8.69 27.38
C LEU A 146 -6.12 -7.43 26.51
N ALA A 147 -6.36 -6.27 27.15
CA ALA A 147 -6.51 -5.01 26.43
C ALA A 147 -5.22 -4.62 25.69
N ASN A 148 -4.08 -4.73 26.38
CA ASN A 148 -2.77 -4.38 25.85
C ASN A 148 -2.37 -5.25 24.65
N VAL A 149 -2.48 -6.58 24.80
CA VAL A 149 -2.14 -7.54 23.74
C VAL A 149 -3.03 -7.34 22.51
N ARG A 150 -4.34 -7.18 22.71
CA ARG A 150 -5.30 -6.91 21.61
C ARG A 150 -4.95 -5.64 20.85
N GLU A 151 -4.62 -4.56 21.55
CA GLU A 151 -4.26 -3.29 20.91
C GLU A 151 -2.93 -3.37 20.18
N ALA A 152 -1.93 -4.04 20.75
CA ALA A 152 -0.65 -4.25 20.09
C ALA A 152 -0.82 -5.03 18.77
N MET A 153 -1.56 -6.14 18.80
CA MET A 153 -1.90 -6.92 17.60
C MET A 153 -2.67 -6.07 16.57
N ALA A 154 -3.66 -5.28 17.01
CA ALA A 154 -4.44 -4.43 16.12
C ALA A 154 -3.59 -3.35 15.44
N ARG A 155 -2.70 -2.68 16.18
CA ARG A 155 -1.76 -1.68 15.65
C ARG A 155 -0.74 -2.29 14.68
N ALA A 156 -0.41 -3.57 14.86
CA ALA A 156 0.43 -4.34 13.95
C ALA A 156 -0.32 -4.84 12.70
N GLY A 157 -1.64 -4.61 12.59
CA GLY A 157 -2.43 -4.92 11.39
C GLY A 157 -3.36 -6.13 11.51
N ALA A 158 -3.47 -6.74 12.69
CA ALA A 158 -4.47 -7.79 12.92
C ALA A 158 -5.89 -7.19 13.03
N GLY A 159 -6.89 -7.97 12.62
CA GLY A 159 -8.30 -7.62 12.75
C GLY A 159 -8.79 -6.60 11.71
N ILE A 160 -8.12 -6.49 10.57
CA ILE A 160 -8.60 -5.68 9.43
C ILE A 160 -9.43 -6.57 8.50
N ILE A 161 -10.74 -6.33 8.46
CA ILE A 161 -11.70 -7.08 7.64
C ILE A 161 -12.58 -6.08 6.90
N GLY A 162 -12.40 -5.94 5.59
CA GLY A 162 -13.11 -4.93 4.80
C GLY A 162 -12.87 -3.52 5.36
N ASN A 163 -13.95 -2.83 5.75
CA ASN A 163 -13.91 -1.48 6.32
C ASN A 163 -13.85 -1.46 7.86
N TYR A 164 -13.63 -2.60 8.51
CA TYR A 164 -13.55 -2.73 9.95
C TYR A 164 -12.12 -3.02 10.39
N SER A 165 -11.67 -2.34 11.44
CA SER A 165 -10.35 -2.52 12.06
C SER A 165 -10.49 -3.05 13.49
N SER A 166 -9.39 -3.56 14.07
CA SER A 166 -9.35 -4.09 15.44
C SER A 166 -10.36 -5.24 15.72
N CYS A 167 -10.79 -5.95 14.67
CA CYS A 167 -11.70 -7.08 14.79
C CYS A 167 -11.03 -8.20 15.58
N SER A 168 -11.64 -8.58 16.70
CA SER A 168 -11.18 -9.67 17.57
C SER A 168 -12.37 -10.42 18.13
N PHE A 169 -12.19 -11.71 18.40
CA PHE A 169 -13.12 -12.50 19.19
C PHE A 169 -12.38 -13.04 20.43
N ARG A 170 -13.11 -13.19 21.53
CA ARG A 170 -12.52 -13.60 22.81
C ARG A 170 -13.46 -14.50 23.59
N THR A 171 -12.90 -15.48 24.27
CA THR A 171 -13.65 -16.41 25.13
C THR A 171 -12.84 -16.71 26.38
N LYS A 172 -13.47 -16.70 27.55
CA LYS A 172 -12.82 -17.14 28.79
C LYS A 172 -12.69 -18.66 28.82
N GLY A 173 -11.57 -19.14 29.33
CA GLY A 173 -11.30 -20.56 29.56
C GLY A 173 -10.33 -20.74 30.71
N ILE A 174 -9.99 -22.00 30.99
CA ILE A 174 -8.99 -22.37 31.98
C ILE A 174 -7.80 -22.95 31.22
N GLY A 175 -6.63 -22.32 31.38
CA GLY A 175 -5.35 -22.85 30.96
C GLY A 175 -4.74 -23.67 32.09
N SER A 176 -4.02 -24.73 31.76
CA SER A 176 -3.32 -25.57 32.73
C SER A 176 -1.89 -25.85 32.29
N PHE A 177 -0.94 -25.74 33.21
CA PHE A 177 0.47 -26.03 32.93
C PHE A 177 1.20 -26.53 34.16
N VAL A 178 2.36 -27.16 33.94
CA VAL A 178 3.33 -27.49 34.99
C VAL A 178 4.63 -26.79 34.65
N ALA A 179 5.10 -25.91 35.53
CA ALA A 179 6.37 -25.21 35.33
C ALA A 179 7.55 -26.14 35.63
N GLU A 180 8.33 -26.50 34.61
CA GLU A 180 9.49 -27.40 34.72
C GLU A 180 10.75 -26.67 35.24
N SER A 181 11.76 -27.44 35.65
CA SER A 181 13.03 -26.88 36.13
C SER A 181 13.67 -25.95 35.08
N GLY A 182 13.80 -24.67 35.42
CA GLY A 182 14.35 -23.63 34.52
C GLY A 182 13.33 -22.59 34.06
N ALA A 183 12.03 -22.83 34.27
CA ALA A 183 10.99 -21.85 33.98
C ALA A 183 10.96 -20.72 35.03
N GLN A 184 10.60 -19.51 34.62
CA GLN A 184 10.24 -18.39 35.50
C GLN A 184 8.74 -18.08 35.31
N PRO A 185 7.84 -18.92 35.89
CA PRO A 185 6.42 -18.77 35.62
C PRO A 185 5.89 -17.44 36.15
N TYR A 186 5.08 -16.77 35.34
CA TYR A 186 4.41 -15.53 35.73
C TYR A 186 3.40 -15.76 36.88
N VAL A 187 2.74 -16.93 36.88
CA VAL A 187 1.86 -17.40 37.95
C VAL A 187 2.26 -18.83 38.35
N GLY A 188 2.25 -19.14 39.65
CA GLY A 188 2.40 -20.50 40.16
C GLY A 188 3.82 -20.89 40.58
N SER A 189 4.02 -22.17 40.87
CA SER A 189 5.28 -22.73 41.39
C SER A 189 5.84 -23.89 40.55
N LEU A 190 7.16 -24.09 40.60
CA LEU A 190 7.85 -25.18 39.91
C LEU A 190 7.34 -26.56 40.33
N GLY A 191 7.06 -27.43 39.36
CA GLY A 191 6.64 -28.82 39.56
C GLY A 191 5.19 -29.01 40.01
N CYS A 192 4.40 -27.94 40.11
CA CYS A 192 2.98 -27.99 40.46
C CYS A 192 2.10 -27.80 39.23
N LEU A 193 0.97 -28.51 39.18
CA LEU A 193 -0.08 -28.23 38.21
C LEU A 193 -0.78 -26.93 38.62
N GLU A 194 -0.72 -25.94 37.75
CA GLU A 194 -1.39 -24.66 37.90
C GLU A 194 -2.56 -24.61 36.93
N GLU A 195 -3.69 -24.08 37.40
CA GLU A 195 -4.87 -23.79 36.60
C GLU A 195 -5.19 -22.30 36.71
N VAL A 196 -5.27 -21.61 35.58
CA VAL A 196 -5.45 -20.16 35.51
C VAL A 196 -6.60 -19.79 34.58
N GLU A 197 -7.41 -18.82 34.98
CA GLU A 197 -8.41 -18.23 34.08
C GLU A 197 -7.72 -17.35 33.04
N GLU A 198 -7.97 -17.64 31.77
CA GLU A 198 -7.38 -16.91 30.64
C GLU A 198 -8.41 -16.58 29.58
N TRP A 199 -8.09 -15.59 28.77
CA TRP A 199 -8.80 -15.28 27.55
C TRP A 199 -8.13 -15.96 26.37
N ARG A 200 -8.88 -16.77 25.63
CA ARG A 200 -8.55 -17.14 24.26
C ARG A 200 -8.92 -15.97 23.35
N LEU A 201 -7.94 -15.11 23.05
CA LEU A 201 -8.06 -14.00 22.10
C LEU A 201 -7.73 -14.49 20.69
N GLU A 202 -8.55 -14.13 19.72
CA GLU A 202 -8.32 -14.53 18.33
C GLU A 202 -8.57 -13.39 17.34
N MET A 203 -7.61 -13.19 16.43
CA MET A 203 -7.63 -12.12 15.41
C MET A 203 -7.17 -12.67 14.07
N ILE A 204 -7.76 -12.18 12.98
CA ILE A 204 -7.36 -12.53 11.62
C ILE A 204 -6.30 -11.56 11.12
N CYS A 205 -5.29 -12.02 10.40
CA CYS A 205 -4.33 -11.16 9.73
C CYS A 205 -3.91 -11.78 8.39
N THR A 206 -3.34 -10.98 7.51
CA THR A 206 -2.71 -11.48 6.29
C THR A 206 -1.32 -12.03 6.59
N HIS A 207 -0.77 -12.87 5.70
CA HIS A 207 0.61 -13.37 5.79
C HIS A 207 1.60 -12.22 5.89
N SER A 208 1.33 -11.16 5.15
CA SER A 208 2.17 -9.97 5.02
C SER A 208 2.44 -9.22 6.32
N VAL A 209 1.52 -9.26 7.29
CA VAL A 209 1.69 -8.63 8.60
C VAL A 209 1.87 -9.64 9.73
N LEU A 210 1.90 -10.95 9.42
CA LEU A 210 1.92 -12.00 10.44
C LEU A 210 3.14 -11.88 11.37
N ALA A 211 4.34 -11.65 10.82
CA ALA A 211 5.55 -11.52 11.62
C ALA A 211 5.50 -10.33 12.60
N ASP A 212 4.99 -9.18 12.13
CA ASP A 212 4.84 -7.98 12.94
C ASP A 212 3.77 -8.17 14.03
N VAL A 213 2.66 -8.82 13.69
CA VAL A 213 1.60 -9.17 14.64
C VAL A 213 2.12 -10.10 15.72
N LEU A 214 2.90 -11.12 15.38
CA LEU A 214 3.48 -12.05 16.35
C LEU A 214 4.50 -11.36 17.25
N THR A 215 5.32 -10.48 16.70
CA THR A 215 6.29 -9.70 17.48
C THR A 215 5.57 -8.78 18.46
N ALA A 216 4.62 -7.97 17.97
CA ALA A 216 3.84 -7.06 18.81
C ALA A 216 3.03 -7.79 19.89
N MET A 217 2.47 -8.95 19.56
CA MET A 217 1.76 -9.81 20.52
C MET A 217 2.69 -10.27 21.64
N ARG A 218 3.87 -10.80 21.30
CA ARG A 218 4.85 -11.29 22.29
C ARG A 218 5.38 -10.17 23.17
N ASP A 219 5.77 -9.04 22.58
CA ASP A 219 6.31 -7.88 23.31
C ASP A 219 5.28 -7.29 24.29
N ALA A 220 3.99 -7.39 23.97
CA ALA A 220 2.90 -6.91 24.82
C ALA A 220 2.42 -7.93 25.86
N HIS A 221 2.87 -9.19 25.77
CA HIS A 221 2.43 -10.28 26.63
C HIS A 221 3.22 -10.33 27.95
N PRO A 222 2.58 -10.61 29.09
CA PRO A 222 3.28 -10.69 30.39
C PRO A 222 4.13 -11.94 30.57
N TYR A 223 3.86 -13.00 29.79
CA TYR A 223 4.57 -14.28 29.91
C TYR A 223 5.87 -14.26 29.10
N GLU A 224 6.92 -14.86 29.65
CA GLU A 224 8.19 -15.09 28.95
C GLU A 224 7.98 -15.99 27.72
N GLU A 225 7.28 -17.10 27.91
CA GLU A 225 6.91 -18.03 26.84
C GLU A 225 5.41 -17.92 26.55
N VAL A 226 5.08 -17.28 25.44
CA VAL A 226 3.70 -17.01 25.05
C VAL A 226 3.12 -18.20 24.28
N ALA A 227 2.04 -18.79 24.79
CA ALA A 227 1.28 -19.81 24.07
C ALA A 227 0.37 -19.16 23.01
N TYR A 228 0.55 -19.54 21.74
CA TYR A 228 -0.29 -19.07 20.64
C TYR A 228 -0.34 -20.10 19.51
N ASP A 229 -1.42 -20.07 18.74
CA ASP A 229 -1.64 -20.90 17.56
C ASP A 229 -1.80 -20.04 16.30
N ILE A 230 -1.34 -20.57 15.17
CA ILE A 230 -1.49 -19.96 13.85
C ILE A 230 -2.24 -20.94 12.96
N TYR A 231 -3.47 -20.57 12.57
CA TYR A 231 -4.27 -21.35 11.63
C TYR A 231 -4.24 -20.68 10.27
N GLN A 232 -3.71 -21.35 9.26
CA GLN A 232 -3.90 -20.94 7.88
C GLN A 232 -5.38 -21.11 7.51
N LEU A 233 -6.00 -20.04 7.01
CA LEU A 233 -7.40 -20.03 6.64
C LEU A 233 -7.58 -20.25 5.14
N ALA A 234 -8.60 -21.02 4.78
CA ALA A 234 -9.05 -21.18 3.39
C ALA A 234 -9.91 -19.98 2.90
N ASN A 235 -10.13 -18.97 3.74
CA ASN A 235 -10.82 -17.75 3.38
C ASN A 235 -10.13 -17.09 2.18
N ASN A 236 -10.92 -16.60 1.23
CA ASN A 236 -10.39 -15.83 0.10
C ASN A 236 -9.81 -14.52 0.62
N ALA A 237 -8.48 -14.46 0.70
CA ALA A 237 -7.83 -13.19 0.90
C ALA A 237 -8.04 -12.30 -0.33
N PRO A 238 -8.01 -10.98 -0.13
CA PRO A 238 -7.98 -10.05 -1.23
C PRO A 238 -6.87 -10.42 -2.21
N ARG A 239 -7.22 -10.56 -3.49
CA ARG A 239 -6.22 -10.60 -4.53
C ARG A 239 -5.66 -9.19 -4.67
N LEU A 240 -4.41 -9.05 -4.30
CA LEU A 240 -3.62 -7.87 -4.57
C LEU A 240 -3.01 -8.03 -5.97
N GLY A 241 -2.92 -6.93 -6.69
CA GLY A 241 -2.33 -6.94 -8.02
C GLY A 241 -2.41 -5.58 -8.67
N LEU A 242 -1.78 -5.46 -9.83
CA LEU A 242 -1.80 -4.24 -10.62
C LEU A 242 -3.15 -4.02 -11.27
N GLY A 243 -3.51 -2.76 -11.42
CA GLY A 243 -4.75 -2.31 -12.02
C GLY A 243 -5.99 -2.74 -11.26
N ARG A 244 -7.14 -2.21 -11.68
CA ARG A 244 -8.46 -2.61 -11.18
C ARG A 244 -9.41 -2.86 -12.33
N VAL A 245 -10.42 -3.68 -12.08
CA VAL A 245 -11.60 -3.81 -12.92
C VAL A 245 -12.83 -3.73 -12.04
N GLY A 246 -13.83 -2.98 -12.50
CA GLY A 246 -15.08 -2.77 -11.81
C GLY A 246 -16.19 -2.38 -12.77
N MET A 247 -17.36 -2.07 -12.22
CA MET A 247 -18.55 -1.70 -12.98
C MET A 247 -19.00 -0.29 -12.63
N LEU A 248 -19.46 0.45 -13.63
CA LEU A 248 -20.16 1.72 -13.42
C LEU A 248 -21.55 1.45 -12.84
N ASP A 249 -22.09 2.40 -12.06
CA ASP A 249 -23.46 2.30 -11.51
C ASP A 249 -24.51 2.29 -12.62
N GLN A 250 -24.33 3.13 -13.65
CA GLN A 250 -25.17 3.19 -14.85
C GLN A 250 -24.34 2.97 -16.11
N GLU A 251 -24.92 2.30 -17.10
CA GLU A 251 -24.28 2.16 -18.41
C GLU A 251 -24.27 3.52 -19.13
N THR A 252 -23.18 3.82 -19.83
CA THR A 252 -22.98 5.07 -20.57
C THR A 252 -22.31 4.77 -21.92
N THR A 253 -22.11 5.79 -22.75
CA THR A 253 -21.34 5.65 -23.99
C THR A 253 -19.84 5.88 -23.78
N LEU A 254 -18.99 5.35 -24.67
CA LEU A 254 -17.55 5.60 -24.64
C LEU A 254 -17.22 7.10 -24.68
N ALA A 255 -17.95 7.88 -25.47
CA ALA A 255 -17.72 9.33 -25.57
C ALA A 255 -18.02 10.06 -24.26
N GLU A 256 -19.16 9.77 -23.63
CA GLU A 256 -19.55 10.35 -22.33
C GLU A 256 -18.58 9.93 -21.23
N TYR A 257 -18.19 8.64 -21.20
CA TYR A 257 -17.24 8.15 -20.21
C TYR A 257 -15.85 8.78 -20.40
N ALA A 258 -15.39 8.95 -21.63
CA ALA A 258 -14.12 9.62 -21.91
C ALA A 258 -14.13 11.09 -21.48
N ASP A 259 -15.24 11.82 -21.66
CA ASP A 259 -15.36 13.19 -21.15
C ASP A 259 -15.41 13.23 -19.62
N PHE A 260 -16.07 12.25 -18.99
CA PHE A 260 -16.01 12.10 -17.53
C PHE A 260 -14.58 11.87 -17.02
N VAL A 261 -13.82 10.94 -17.64
CA VAL A 261 -12.40 10.70 -17.31
C VAL A 261 -11.57 11.97 -17.50
N ARG A 262 -11.79 12.70 -18.59
CA ARG A 262 -11.13 13.98 -18.89
C ARG A 262 -11.32 14.98 -17.76
N GLN A 263 -12.57 15.16 -17.31
CA GLN A 263 -12.92 16.11 -16.27
C GLN A 263 -12.38 15.68 -14.90
N GLU A 264 -12.61 14.42 -14.51
CA GLU A 264 -12.22 13.93 -13.18
C GLU A 264 -10.70 13.92 -12.99
N LEU A 265 -9.94 13.54 -14.02
CA LEU A 265 -8.47 13.52 -13.96
C LEU A 265 -7.84 14.84 -14.42
N SER A 266 -8.65 15.83 -14.85
CA SER A 266 -8.17 17.11 -15.40
C SER A 266 -7.17 16.93 -16.55
N VAL A 267 -7.37 15.91 -17.38
CA VAL A 267 -6.57 15.63 -18.58
C VAL A 267 -6.99 16.59 -19.69
N GLU A 268 -6.06 17.27 -20.34
CA GLU A 268 -6.44 18.26 -21.37
C GLU A 268 -7.04 17.56 -22.61
N TYR A 269 -6.36 16.53 -23.12
CA TYR A 269 -6.78 15.78 -24.31
C TYR A 269 -6.50 14.27 -24.18
N PRO A 270 -7.40 13.48 -23.57
CA PRO A 270 -7.25 12.03 -23.55
C PRO A 270 -7.37 11.47 -24.98
N ARG A 271 -6.56 10.46 -25.31
CA ARG A 271 -6.66 9.79 -26.61
C ARG A 271 -7.63 8.63 -26.49
N VAL A 272 -8.74 8.71 -27.22
CA VAL A 272 -9.81 7.71 -27.16
C VAL A 272 -9.83 6.89 -28.45
N PHE A 273 -9.87 5.58 -28.32
CA PHE A 273 -9.96 4.65 -29.44
C PHE A 273 -11.11 3.67 -29.24
N GLY A 274 -12.02 3.62 -30.22
CA GLY A 274 -13.23 2.80 -30.18
C GLY A 274 -14.42 3.53 -30.80
N ASP A 275 -15.55 2.84 -30.95
CA ASP A 275 -16.80 3.48 -31.35
C ASP A 275 -17.30 4.38 -30.21
N ALA A 276 -17.44 5.68 -30.47
CA ALA A 276 -17.92 6.68 -29.53
C ALA A 276 -19.28 6.32 -28.90
N LYS A 277 -20.14 5.58 -29.61
CA LYS A 277 -21.48 5.17 -29.14
C LYS A 277 -21.49 3.81 -28.44
N ARG A 278 -20.33 3.14 -28.33
CA ARG A 278 -20.22 1.85 -27.67
C ARG A 278 -20.73 1.95 -26.22
N PRO A 279 -21.57 1.00 -25.76
CA PRO A 279 -21.91 0.86 -24.35
C PRO A 279 -20.70 0.55 -23.48
N VAL A 280 -20.56 1.26 -22.36
CA VAL A 280 -19.53 1.06 -21.34
C VAL A 280 -20.22 0.79 -20.01
N LYS A 281 -19.96 -0.39 -19.45
CA LYS A 281 -20.40 -0.78 -18.11
C LYS A 281 -19.25 -1.31 -17.27
N THR A 282 -18.40 -2.15 -17.86
CA THR A 282 -17.24 -2.74 -17.19
C THR A 282 -15.99 -1.98 -17.61
N VAL A 283 -15.25 -1.45 -16.64
CA VAL A 283 -14.07 -0.64 -16.89
C VAL A 283 -12.87 -1.29 -16.22
N ALA A 284 -11.80 -1.47 -16.98
CA ALA A 284 -10.48 -1.73 -16.43
C ALA A 284 -9.70 -0.41 -16.31
N ILE A 285 -8.84 -0.32 -15.30
CA ILE A 285 -7.96 0.81 -15.08
C ILE A 285 -6.56 0.35 -14.63
N CYS A 286 -5.54 1.13 -14.96
CA CYS A 286 -4.22 1.03 -14.37
C CYS A 286 -3.57 2.42 -14.39
N GLY A 287 -3.14 2.92 -13.23
CA GLY A 287 -2.31 4.12 -13.16
C GLY A 287 -1.01 3.93 -13.92
N GLY A 288 -0.53 4.99 -14.55
CA GLY A 288 0.76 5.01 -15.24
C GLY A 288 0.81 4.10 -16.48
N GLY A 289 1.96 3.45 -16.66
CA GLY A 289 2.31 2.66 -17.85
C GLY A 289 1.67 1.26 -17.93
N GLY A 290 0.36 1.16 -17.72
CA GLY A 290 -0.38 -0.10 -17.64
C GLY A 290 -0.82 -0.71 -18.97
N ALA A 291 -0.54 -0.10 -20.13
CA ALA A 291 -1.02 -0.59 -21.44
C ALA A 291 -0.68 -2.07 -21.73
N ARG A 292 0.45 -2.56 -21.20
CA ARG A 292 0.86 -3.98 -21.31
C ARG A 292 -0.14 -4.98 -20.69
N LEU A 293 -1.04 -4.51 -19.83
CA LEU A 293 -2.06 -5.30 -19.13
C LEU A 293 -3.38 -5.41 -19.92
N TYR A 294 -3.43 -4.90 -21.17
CA TYR A 294 -4.63 -5.01 -21.99
C TYR A 294 -5.13 -6.45 -22.19
N PRO A 295 -4.28 -7.51 -22.26
CA PRO A 295 -4.79 -8.88 -22.37
C PRO A 295 -5.58 -9.30 -21.13
N ASP A 296 -5.15 -8.88 -19.93
CA ASP A 296 -5.86 -9.10 -18.68
C ASP A 296 -7.19 -8.32 -18.65
N ALA A 297 -7.20 -7.08 -19.15
CA ALA A 297 -8.41 -6.25 -19.25
C ALA A 297 -9.46 -6.89 -20.18
N VAL A 298 -9.01 -7.39 -21.34
CA VAL A 298 -9.87 -8.16 -22.26
C VAL A 298 -10.39 -9.43 -21.58
N SER A 299 -9.51 -10.21 -20.93
CA SER A 299 -9.92 -11.43 -20.23
C SER A 299 -10.87 -11.17 -19.06
N ALA A 300 -10.80 -9.98 -18.46
CA ALA A 300 -11.71 -9.55 -17.40
C ALA A 300 -13.07 -9.05 -17.93
N GLY A 301 -13.25 -8.98 -19.25
CA GLY A 301 -14.48 -8.52 -19.89
C GLY A 301 -14.66 -7.00 -19.85
N ALA A 302 -13.57 -6.22 -19.82
CA ALA A 302 -13.66 -4.77 -19.82
C ALA A 302 -14.18 -4.25 -21.17
N ASP A 303 -15.11 -3.31 -21.11
CA ASP A 303 -15.60 -2.57 -22.28
C ASP A 303 -14.58 -1.53 -22.74
N VAL A 304 -13.88 -0.94 -21.77
CA VAL A 304 -12.85 0.07 -21.97
C VAL A 304 -11.73 -0.11 -20.94
N PHE A 305 -10.49 0.14 -21.37
CA PHE A 305 -9.32 0.19 -20.49
C PHE A 305 -8.74 1.61 -20.43
N VAL A 306 -8.69 2.18 -19.23
CA VAL A 306 -8.14 3.52 -18.94
C VAL A 306 -6.76 3.39 -18.31
N THR A 307 -5.72 3.84 -19.01
CA THR A 307 -4.31 3.78 -18.56
C THR A 307 -3.49 4.78 -19.38
N ALA A 308 -2.17 4.78 -19.27
CA ALA A 308 -1.27 5.51 -20.15
C ALA A 308 -0.24 4.62 -20.88
N ASP A 309 0.63 5.29 -21.65
CA ASP A 309 1.77 4.73 -22.39
C ASP A 309 1.43 3.64 -23.41
N TRP A 310 0.31 3.83 -24.11
CA TRP A 310 -0.09 2.92 -25.17
C TRP A 310 0.85 2.93 -26.37
N LYS A 311 1.27 1.73 -26.80
CA LYS A 311 1.90 1.52 -28.10
C LYS A 311 0.85 1.32 -29.17
N TYR A 312 1.17 1.73 -30.40
CA TYR A 312 0.26 1.64 -31.55
C TYR A 312 -0.33 0.23 -31.75
N HIS A 313 0.50 -0.81 -31.71
CA HIS A 313 0.05 -2.19 -31.91
C HIS A 313 -0.81 -2.72 -30.77
N ASP A 314 -0.56 -2.30 -29.53
CA ASP A 314 -1.36 -2.71 -28.37
C ASP A 314 -2.78 -2.14 -28.47
N ILE A 315 -2.92 -0.89 -28.96
CA ILE A 315 -4.23 -0.28 -29.23
C ILE A 315 -4.98 -1.09 -30.30
N GLN A 316 -4.34 -1.39 -31.43
CA GLN A 316 -4.98 -2.13 -32.52
C GLN A 316 -5.46 -3.52 -32.06
N ASN A 317 -4.65 -4.20 -31.25
CA ASN A 317 -5.01 -5.51 -30.69
C ASN A 317 -6.17 -5.41 -29.70
N ALA A 318 -6.16 -4.42 -28.79
CA ALA A 318 -7.26 -4.20 -27.86
C ALA A 318 -8.59 -3.95 -28.59
N LEU A 319 -8.57 -3.10 -29.63
CA LEU A 319 -9.74 -2.83 -30.47
C LEU A 319 -10.23 -4.08 -31.20
N ALA A 320 -9.32 -4.87 -31.79
CA ALA A 320 -9.64 -6.10 -32.49
C ALA A 320 -10.26 -7.17 -31.56
N LEU A 321 -9.86 -7.16 -30.28
CA LEU A 321 -10.44 -8.00 -29.23
C LEU A 321 -11.73 -7.42 -28.65
N GLY A 322 -12.22 -6.31 -29.20
CA GLY A 322 -13.49 -5.71 -28.81
C GLY A 322 -13.41 -4.99 -27.47
N MET A 323 -12.30 -4.32 -27.14
CA MET A 323 -12.17 -3.44 -25.99
C MET A 323 -11.76 -2.03 -26.45
N ALA A 324 -12.44 -1.00 -25.95
CA ALA A 324 -12.07 0.39 -26.19
C ALA A 324 -10.86 0.79 -25.34
N VAL A 325 -10.19 1.86 -25.75
CA VAL A 325 -9.00 2.38 -25.06
C VAL A 325 -9.17 3.85 -24.77
N ILE A 326 -8.85 4.25 -23.54
CA ILE A 326 -8.65 5.64 -23.16
C ILE A 326 -7.22 5.77 -22.65
N ASP A 327 -6.40 6.49 -23.40
CA ASP A 327 -5.12 6.98 -22.91
C ASP A 327 -5.36 8.29 -22.13
N ALA A 328 -5.29 8.19 -20.81
CA ALA A 328 -5.61 9.28 -19.90
C ALA A 328 -4.36 9.97 -19.32
N GLY A 329 -3.17 9.71 -19.87
CA GLY A 329 -1.93 10.31 -19.40
C GLY A 329 -1.34 9.62 -18.15
N HIS A 330 -0.02 9.52 -18.12
CA HIS A 330 0.70 8.74 -17.10
C HIS A 330 0.64 9.43 -15.74
N PHE A 331 0.96 10.72 -15.74
CA PHE A 331 0.98 11.53 -14.52
C PHE A 331 -0.43 11.71 -13.95
N GLU A 332 -1.41 11.96 -14.81
CA GLU A 332 -2.80 12.27 -14.45
C GLU A 332 -3.52 11.07 -13.84
N THR A 333 -3.18 9.85 -14.27
CA THR A 333 -3.76 8.62 -13.70
C THR A 333 -3.12 8.21 -12.37
N GLU A 334 -1.88 8.62 -12.08
CA GLU A 334 -1.19 8.32 -10.83
C GLU A 334 -1.40 9.38 -9.75
N LYS A 335 -1.43 10.66 -10.15
CA LYS A 335 -1.51 11.83 -9.27
C LYS A 335 -2.59 11.72 -8.17
N PRO A 336 -3.84 11.30 -8.47
CA PRO A 336 -4.86 11.18 -7.43
C PRO A 336 -4.43 10.26 -6.27
N GLY A 337 -3.77 9.14 -6.57
CA GLY A 337 -3.26 8.21 -5.57
C GLY A 337 -2.17 8.83 -4.69
N ILE A 338 -1.31 9.65 -5.28
CA ILE A 338 -0.21 10.30 -4.56
C ILE A 338 -0.70 11.46 -3.68
N VAL A 339 -1.71 12.21 -4.15
CA VAL A 339 -2.39 13.20 -3.31
C VAL A 339 -3.07 12.50 -2.11
N ALA A 340 -3.76 11.39 -2.35
CA ALA A 340 -4.38 10.61 -1.28
C ALA A 340 -3.36 10.04 -0.27
N LEU A 341 -2.15 9.66 -0.73
CA LEU A 341 -1.05 9.29 0.15
C LEU A 341 -0.62 10.45 1.05
N ALA A 342 -0.46 11.66 0.49
CA ALA A 342 -0.11 12.85 1.25
C ALA A 342 -1.17 13.16 2.32
N GLU A 343 -2.45 13.10 1.98
CA GLU A 343 -3.55 13.25 2.93
C GLU A 343 -3.54 12.17 4.02
N ARG A 344 -3.23 10.93 3.66
CA ARG A 344 -3.13 9.82 4.62
C ARG A 344 -1.99 10.03 5.61
N LEU A 345 -0.85 10.52 5.14
CA LEU A 345 0.29 10.86 6.01
C LEU A 345 -0.05 12.05 6.92
N ALA A 346 -0.72 13.07 6.41
CA ALA A 346 -1.15 14.23 7.19
C ALA A 346 -2.17 13.88 8.31
N ARG A 347 -2.95 12.81 8.12
CA ARG A 347 -3.85 12.27 9.15
C ARG A 347 -3.14 11.43 10.20
N GLU A 348 -2.10 10.69 9.81
CA GLU A 348 -1.32 9.85 10.72
C GLU A 348 -0.37 10.68 11.60
N PHE A 349 0.32 11.65 10.99
CA PHE A 349 1.28 12.50 11.66
C PHE A 349 0.67 13.88 11.85
N THR A 350 0.34 14.25 13.08
CA THR A 350 -0.25 15.55 13.39
C THR A 350 0.74 16.69 13.10
N PRO A 351 0.27 17.90 12.74
CA PRO A 351 1.15 19.04 12.40
C PRO A 351 2.11 19.45 13.52
N ASP A 352 1.77 19.14 14.77
CA ASP A 352 2.63 19.38 15.93
C ASP A 352 3.88 18.46 15.92
N ASP A 353 3.82 17.34 15.20
CA ASP A 353 4.92 16.37 15.05
C ASP A 353 5.59 16.46 13.67
N VAL A 354 4.79 16.43 12.59
CA VAL A 354 5.28 16.45 11.20
C VAL A 354 4.29 17.16 10.28
N VAL A 355 4.77 18.14 9.53
CA VAL A 355 4.00 18.79 8.46
C VAL A 355 4.14 17.98 7.17
N VAL A 356 3.02 17.67 6.51
CA VAL A 356 3.02 16.95 5.22
C VAL A 356 2.56 17.89 4.12
N LYS A 357 3.31 17.95 3.02
CA LYS A 357 3.03 18.80 1.85
C LYS A 357 3.11 17.99 0.58
N TYR A 358 2.03 18.02 -0.21
CA TYR A 358 2.10 17.59 -1.60
C TYR A 358 2.80 18.68 -2.43
N VAL A 359 3.77 18.31 -3.24
CA VAL A 359 4.56 19.21 -4.09
C VAL A 359 4.54 18.72 -5.54
N GLU A 360 4.43 19.66 -6.48
CA GLU A 360 4.31 19.42 -7.92
C GLU A 360 5.16 20.41 -8.70
#